data_AF-A0A7S2LNW8-F1
#
_entry.id   AF-A0A7S2LNW8-F1
#
_cell.length_a   1.000
_cell.length_b   1.000
_cell.length_c   1.000
_cell.angle_alpha   90.00
_cell.angle_beta   90.00
_cell.angle_gamma   90.00
#
_symmetry.space_group_name_H-M   'P 1'
#
loop_
_entity.id
_entity.type
_entity.pdbx_description
1 polymer ?
#
loop_
_entity_poly.entity_id
_entity_poly.type
_entity_poly.pdbx_seq_one_letter_code
_entity_poly.pdbx_strand_id
1 'polypeptide(L)'
;LCCAGLEACSWQDRRHPLVCLLSVPRLGAVLCEGAAAPPQECLRRLVGVFPGAPDAGAFDALLAEPLERRCRGAWLLSNFITVLERYLMPSGESAAKAIALWLSWMCWAKDRLPAGAPDAAAPAAGPLQRLHSAAFVRALVATVDTRDPEGLLSVCQLYFSAAGGGDGEPPAEVLHTLAFATPLAERLFPTLAGLLQGGSMEAVLTRLGPPAFATPEAMRLRIFCAMYALQMQPMYDYEFFGSANPLRLEDVQALTPFLNRLAYHFVTSMPSRAALEPPARALRSSLTSLVCLLYNRHCRRPILTGENAWIIPESRLLIRRAPVVDLGADGPASEAGDAAMPAADDDDQMDVEEPAAPSG
;
A
#
# COMPACT_ATOMS: atom_id res chain seq x y z
N LEU A 1 -29.59 25.94 4.50
CA LEU A 1 -29.61 26.54 3.15
C LEU A 1 -28.70 25.79 2.17
N CYS A 2 -27.43 25.52 2.52
CA CYS A 2 -26.48 24.84 1.62
C CYS A 2 -26.90 23.44 1.15
N CYS A 3 -27.34 22.54 2.05
CA CYS A 3 -27.79 21.19 1.64
C CYS A 3 -29.07 21.20 0.78
N ALA A 4 -29.98 22.14 1.02
CA ALA A 4 -31.20 22.27 0.23
C ALA A 4 -30.91 22.70 -1.22
N GLY A 5 -29.90 23.56 -1.43
CA GLY A 5 -29.43 23.91 -2.76
C GLY A 5 -28.77 22.73 -3.48
N LEU A 6 -27.96 21.94 -2.76
CA LEU A 6 -27.34 20.73 -3.32
C LEU A 6 -28.37 19.67 -3.73
N GLU A 7 -29.41 19.48 -2.93
CA GLU A 7 -30.50 18.54 -3.24
C GLU A 7 -31.28 18.91 -4.50
N ALA A 8 -31.45 20.21 -4.75
CA ALA A 8 -32.11 20.72 -5.95
C ALA A 8 -31.25 20.60 -7.22
N CYS A 9 -29.92 20.46 -7.10
CA CYS A 9 -29.04 20.24 -8.23
C CYS A 9 -29.12 18.80 -8.75
N SER A 10 -28.91 18.63 -10.07
CA SER A 10 -28.70 17.31 -10.66
C SER A 10 -27.48 16.62 -10.05
N TRP A 11 -27.42 15.29 -10.11
CA TRP A 11 -26.33 14.53 -9.50
C TRP A 11 -24.94 14.90 -10.06
N GLN A 12 -24.88 15.30 -11.33
CA GLN A 12 -23.65 15.73 -12.00
C GLN A 12 -23.24 17.14 -11.55
N ASP A 13 -24.21 18.04 -11.37
CA ASP A 13 -23.96 19.44 -11.01
C ASP A 13 -23.61 19.64 -9.52
N ARG A 14 -23.83 18.62 -8.67
CA ARG A 14 -23.50 18.67 -7.24
C ARG A 14 -22.00 18.70 -6.94
N ARG A 15 -21.14 18.23 -7.86
CA ARG A 15 -19.70 18.08 -7.58
C ARG A 15 -19.01 19.42 -7.33
N HIS A 16 -19.22 20.41 -8.19
CA HIS A 16 -18.60 21.74 -8.05
C HIS A 16 -18.99 22.43 -6.72
N PRO A 17 -20.27 22.60 -6.36
CA PRO A 17 -20.65 23.23 -5.09
C PRO A 17 -20.19 22.42 -3.88
N LEU A 18 -20.12 21.08 -3.97
CA LEU A 18 -19.53 20.25 -2.90
C LEU A 18 -18.03 20.51 -2.72
N VAL A 19 -17.25 20.60 -3.81
CA VAL A 19 -15.82 20.94 -3.73
C VAL A 19 -15.63 22.33 -3.14
N CYS A 20 -16.41 23.32 -3.57
CA CYS A 20 -16.35 24.67 -3.00
C CYS A 20 -16.72 24.69 -1.51
N LEU A 21 -17.78 23.98 -1.11
CA LEU A 21 -18.22 23.90 0.28
C LEU A 21 -17.18 23.17 1.15
N LEU A 22 -16.77 21.97 0.75
CA LEU A 22 -15.87 21.12 1.53
C LEU A 22 -14.42 21.58 1.48
N SER A 23 -14.04 22.53 0.63
CA SER A 23 -12.73 23.21 0.69
C SER A 23 -12.72 24.43 1.62
N VAL A 24 -13.85 24.79 2.26
CA VAL A 24 -13.89 25.87 3.26
C VAL A 24 -13.05 25.49 4.48
N PRO A 25 -12.18 26.39 4.99
CA PRO A 25 -11.32 26.11 6.12
C PRO A 25 -12.10 25.62 7.34
N ARG A 26 -11.65 24.49 7.90
CA ARG A 26 -12.16 23.90 9.15
C ARG A 26 -13.66 23.51 9.14
N LEU A 27 -14.33 23.47 7.99
CA LEU A 27 -15.75 23.12 7.90
C LEU A 27 -16.06 21.77 8.58
N GLY A 28 -15.23 20.75 8.39
CA GLY A 28 -15.42 19.44 9.01
C GLY A 28 -15.42 19.51 10.55
N ALA A 29 -14.55 20.31 11.14
CA ALA A 29 -14.53 20.50 12.59
C ALA A 29 -15.81 21.22 13.07
N VAL A 30 -16.22 22.29 12.38
CA VAL A 30 -17.46 23.02 12.70
C VAL A 30 -18.69 22.12 12.64
N LEU A 31 -18.77 21.26 11.63
CA LEU A 31 -19.87 20.33 11.45
C LEU A 31 -19.89 19.23 12.52
N CYS A 32 -18.72 18.73 12.94
CA CYS A 32 -18.61 17.63 13.90
C CYS A 32 -18.60 18.07 15.38
N GLU A 33 -18.16 19.29 15.70
CA GLU A 33 -18.11 19.81 17.08
C GLU A 33 -19.44 20.42 17.53
N GLY A 34 -20.33 20.74 16.59
CA GLY A 34 -21.66 21.24 16.90
C GLY A 34 -22.52 20.17 17.58
N ALA A 35 -22.69 20.26 18.90
CA ALA A 35 -23.63 19.43 19.66
C ALA A 35 -25.11 19.73 19.36
N ALA A 36 -25.39 20.78 18.58
CA ALA A 36 -26.73 21.16 18.18
C ALA A 36 -27.26 20.25 17.05
N ALA A 37 -28.58 20.10 16.97
CA ALA A 37 -29.24 19.33 15.91
C ALA A 37 -28.92 19.80 14.46
N PRO A 38 -28.75 21.10 14.15
CA PRO A 38 -28.56 21.55 12.77
C PRO A 38 -27.25 21.07 12.09
N PRO A 39 -26.07 21.10 12.73
CA PRO A 39 -24.84 20.52 12.18
C PRO A 39 -24.92 19.02 11.88
N GLN A 40 -25.52 18.23 12.78
CA GLN A 40 -25.69 16.78 12.57
C GLN A 40 -26.65 16.50 11.41
N GLU A 41 -27.76 17.23 11.32
CA GLU A 41 -28.70 17.12 10.20
C GLU A 41 -28.05 17.53 8.87
N CYS A 42 -27.19 18.56 8.88
CA CYS A 42 -26.39 18.95 7.73
C CYS A 42 -25.48 17.80 7.27
N LEU A 43 -24.72 17.19 8.19
CA LEU A 43 -23.84 16.04 7.87
C LEU A 43 -24.63 14.86 7.33
N ARG A 44 -25.74 14.49 7.98
CA ARG A 44 -26.62 13.40 7.53
C ARG A 44 -27.10 13.62 6.10
N ARG A 45 -27.54 14.83 5.76
CA ARG A 45 -27.96 15.19 4.41
C ARG A 45 -26.79 15.19 3.42
N LEU A 46 -25.65 15.75 3.80
CA LEU A 46 -24.45 15.80 2.98
C LEU A 46 -23.98 14.38 2.59
N VAL A 47 -24.03 13.45 3.55
CA VAL A 47 -23.78 12.02 3.34
C VAL A 47 -24.80 11.37 2.39
N GLY A 48 -26.07 11.72 2.50
CA GLY A 48 -27.12 11.18 1.65
C GLY A 48 -27.09 11.66 0.18
N VAL A 49 -26.43 12.78 -0.11
CA VAL A 49 -26.46 13.42 -1.44
C VAL A 49 -25.11 13.37 -2.17
N PHE A 50 -24.14 12.66 -1.60
CA PHE A 50 -22.78 12.64 -2.09
C PHE A 50 -22.67 11.90 -3.42
N PRO A 51 -22.25 12.57 -4.51
CA PRO A 51 -22.04 11.89 -5.79
C PRO A 51 -20.75 11.09 -5.77
N GLY A 52 -20.54 10.26 -6.80
CA GLY A 52 -19.23 9.63 -7.02
C GLY A 52 -18.13 10.67 -7.20
N ALA A 53 -16.90 10.27 -6.86
CA ALA A 53 -15.72 11.12 -6.98
C ALA A 53 -15.61 11.76 -8.38
N PRO A 54 -15.07 12.99 -8.49
CA PRO A 54 -14.87 13.63 -9.78
C PRO A 54 -13.83 12.90 -10.64
N ASP A 55 -13.83 13.18 -11.93
CA ASP A 55 -12.87 12.60 -12.88
C ASP A 55 -11.43 13.10 -12.64
N ALA A 56 -10.48 12.39 -13.26
CA ALA A 56 -9.10 12.85 -13.40
C ALA A 56 -9.06 14.28 -14.02
N GLY A 57 -8.21 15.17 -13.52
CA GLY A 57 -8.10 16.57 -13.95
C GLY A 57 -9.21 17.54 -13.48
N ALA A 58 -10.34 17.04 -12.99
CA ALA A 58 -11.44 17.91 -12.56
C ALA A 58 -11.02 18.80 -11.38
N PHE A 59 -11.37 20.09 -11.43
CA PHE A 59 -11.15 21.09 -10.38
C PHE A 59 -9.68 21.38 -10.01
N ASP A 60 -8.68 20.97 -10.81
CA ASP A 60 -7.26 21.18 -10.48
C ASP A 60 -6.91 22.63 -10.18
N ALA A 61 -7.34 23.54 -11.07
CA ALA A 61 -7.09 24.97 -10.89
C ALA A 61 -7.66 25.49 -9.56
N LEU A 62 -8.88 25.06 -9.22
CA LEU A 62 -9.54 25.44 -7.96
C LEU A 62 -8.80 24.85 -6.76
N LEU A 63 -8.46 23.56 -6.77
CA LEU A 63 -7.79 22.90 -5.63
C LEU A 63 -6.38 23.44 -5.38
N ALA A 64 -5.70 23.94 -6.41
CA ALA A 64 -4.41 24.58 -6.31
C ALA A 64 -4.47 25.99 -5.72
N GLU A 65 -5.64 26.64 -5.66
CA GLU A 65 -5.78 27.99 -5.12
C GLU A 65 -5.32 28.07 -3.65
N PRO A 66 -4.50 29.07 -3.28
CA PRO A 66 -4.13 29.29 -1.89
C PRO A 66 -5.31 29.87 -1.09
N LEU A 67 -5.56 29.30 0.08
CA LEU A 67 -6.58 29.70 1.04
C LEU A 67 -6.05 29.50 2.47
N GLU A 68 -5.93 30.58 3.24
CA GLU A 68 -5.43 30.56 4.63
C GLU A 68 -4.11 29.78 4.80
N ARG A 69 -3.09 30.12 3.99
CA ARG A 69 -1.73 29.52 4.00
C ARG A 69 -1.63 28.07 3.50
N ARG A 70 -2.72 27.43 3.10
CA ARG A 70 -2.75 26.10 2.48
C ARG A 70 -3.40 26.17 1.11
N CYS A 71 -3.28 25.14 0.28
CA CYS A 71 -4.12 25.05 -0.91
C CYS A 71 -5.54 24.57 -0.53
N ARG A 72 -6.54 24.92 -1.34
CA ARG A 72 -7.92 24.43 -1.16
C ARG A 72 -8.01 22.90 -1.10
N GLY A 73 -7.19 22.19 -1.86
CA GLY A 73 -7.09 20.73 -1.81
C GLY A 73 -6.75 20.19 -0.42
N ALA A 74 -5.83 20.84 0.30
CA ALA A 74 -5.46 20.42 1.65
C ALA A 74 -6.61 20.62 2.65
N TRP A 75 -7.37 21.71 2.51
CA TRP A 75 -8.59 21.93 3.32
C TRP A 75 -9.66 20.89 3.01
N LEU A 76 -9.85 20.57 1.73
CA LEU A 76 -10.79 19.55 1.29
C LEU A 76 -10.47 18.19 1.92
N LEU A 77 -9.22 17.72 1.80
CA LEU A 77 -8.80 16.47 2.41
C LEU A 77 -8.92 16.51 3.94
N SER A 78 -8.55 17.61 4.58
CA SER A 78 -8.68 17.80 6.03
C SER A 78 -10.13 17.67 6.51
N ASN A 79 -11.07 18.24 5.77
CA ASN A 79 -12.49 18.17 6.09
C ASN A 79 -13.03 16.74 5.89
N PHE A 80 -12.61 16.05 4.82
CA PHE A 80 -12.96 14.64 4.62
C PHE A 80 -12.47 13.75 5.76
N ILE A 81 -11.20 13.86 6.14
CA ILE A 81 -10.61 13.10 7.25
C ILE A 81 -11.40 13.36 8.53
N THR A 82 -11.70 14.63 8.83
CA THR A 82 -12.39 15.01 10.06
C THR A 82 -13.83 14.47 10.11
N VAL A 83 -14.57 14.54 8.99
CA VAL A 83 -15.94 14.00 8.91
C VAL A 83 -15.93 12.48 8.96
N LEU A 84 -14.98 11.83 8.28
CA LEU A 84 -14.83 10.38 8.34
C LEU A 84 -14.55 9.95 9.78
N GLU A 85 -13.59 10.59 10.43
CA GLU A 85 -13.14 10.27 11.79
C GLU A 85 -14.18 10.52 12.87
N ARG A 86 -14.81 11.70 12.86
CA ARG A 86 -15.66 12.13 13.98
C ARG A 86 -17.15 11.83 13.77
N TYR A 87 -17.57 11.51 12.55
CA TYR A 87 -18.98 11.29 12.24
C TYR A 87 -19.25 9.92 11.62
N LEU A 88 -18.60 9.58 10.51
CA LEU A 88 -18.91 8.33 9.80
C LEU A 88 -18.43 7.09 10.54
N MET A 89 -17.19 7.08 11.04
CA MET A 89 -16.64 5.91 11.74
C MET A 89 -17.41 5.57 13.03
N PRO A 90 -17.78 6.54 13.88
CA PRO A 90 -18.61 6.27 15.05
C PRO A 90 -20.05 5.81 14.72
N SER A 91 -20.54 6.03 13.49
CA SER A 91 -21.93 5.71 13.10
C SER A 91 -22.19 4.22 12.83
N GLY A 92 -21.15 3.36 12.89
CA GLY A 92 -21.28 1.91 12.77
C GLY A 92 -21.67 1.41 11.37
N GLU A 93 -22.21 0.18 11.32
CA GLU A 93 -22.42 -0.59 10.07
C GLU A 93 -23.32 0.09 9.03
N SER A 94 -24.26 0.94 9.47
CA SER A 94 -25.15 1.68 8.56
C SER A 94 -24.41 2.66 7.61
N ALA A 95 -23.15 2.96 7.90
CA ALA A 95 -22.33 3.93 7.15
C ALA A 95 -21.42 3.29 6.08
N ALA A 96 -21.39 1.97 5.90
CA ALA A 96 -20.41 1.31 5.02
C ALA A 96 -20.37 1.88 3.58
N LYS A 97 -21.54 2.07 2.95
CA LYS A 97 -21.64 2.68 1.61
C LYS A 97 -21.14 4.13 1.59
N ALA A 98 -21.45 4.89 2.64
CA ALA A 98 -20.98 6.26 2.77
C ALA A 98 -19.46 6.30 2.96
N ILE A 99 -18.90 5.41 3.78
CA ILE A 99 -17.46 5.30 3.98
C ILE A 99 -16.75 5.01 2.66
N ALA A 100 -17.22 4.05 1.86
CA ALA A 100 -16.64 3.75 0.56
C ALA A 100 -16.65 4.97 -0.39
N LEU A 101 -17.76 5.70 -0.46
CA LEU A 101 -17.85 6.95 -1.23
C LEU A 101 -16.88 8.00 -0.70
N TRP A 102 -16.79 8.19 0.63
CA TRP A 102 -15.86 9.13 1.25
C TRP A 102 -14.40 8.77 0.95
N LEU A 103 -14.04 7.48 1.02
CA LEU A 103 -12.71 7.00 0.69
C LEU A 103 -12.38 7.29 -0.79
N SER A 104 -13.32 7.07 -1.71
CA SER A 104 -13.10 7.40 -3.13
C SER A 104 -12.79 8.89 -3.35
N TRP A 105 -13.48 9.77 -2.64
CA TRP A 105 -13.22 11.21 -2.67
C TRP A 105 -11.91 11.59 -2.00
N MET A 106 -11.54 10.90 -0.92
CA MET A 106 -10.26 11.10 -0.25
C MET A 106 -9.09 10.66 -1.15
N CYS A 107 -9.20 9.53 -1.84
CA CYS A 107 -8.22 9.09 -2.85
C CYS A 107 -8.06 10.18 -3.92
N TRP A 108 -9.18 10.61 -4.52
CA TRP A 108 -9.18 11.66 -5.54
C TRP A 108 -8.56 12.98 -5.04
N ALA A 109 -8.92 13.43 -3.83
CA ALA A 109 -8.39 14.67 -3.26
C ALA A 109 -6.90 14.55 -2.92
N LYS A 110 -6.46 13.38 -2.41
CA LYS A 110 -5.06 13.09 -2.10
C LYS A 110 -4.21 13.17 -3.37
N ASP A 111 -4.66 12.56 -4.47
CA ASP A 111 -3.95 12.53 -5.76
C ASP A 111 -3.70 13.92 -6.37
N ARG A 112 -4.43 14.95 -5.92
CA ARG A 112 -4.29 16.35 -6.39
C ARG A 112 -3.51 17.25 -5.45
N LEU A 113 -3.00 16.72 -4.35
CA LEU A 113 -2.11 17.50 -3.49
C LEU A 113 -0.74 17.62 -4.17
N PRO A 114 -0.20 18.85 -4.32
CA PRO A 114 1.11 19.02 -4.93
C PRO A 114 2.18 18.30 -4.11
N ALA A 115 3.09 17.61 -4.80
CA ALA A 115 4.30 17.05 -4.23
C ALA A 115 5.06 18.16 -3.49
N GLY A 116 5.28 18.03 -2.18
CA GLY A 116 5.97 19.05 -1.39
C GLY A 116 5.16 20.33 -1.13
N ALA A 117 3.82 20.28 -1.17
CA ALA A 117 2.98 21.38 -0.70
C ALA A 117 3.44 21.85 0.70
N PRO A 118 3.45 23.17 0.97
CA PRO A 118 4.06 23.79 2.17
C PRO A 118 3.36 23.48 3.50
N ASP A 119 2.63 22.36 3.60
CA ASP A 119 2.23 21.75 4.87
C ASP A 119 3.43 21.18 5.66
N ALA A 120 4.61 21.04 5.03
CA ALA A 120 5.85 20.58 5.67
C ALA A 120 6.41 21.55 6.74
N ALA A 121 5.99 22.82 6.75
CA ALA A 121 6.52 23.81 7.69
C ALA A 121 5.80 23.85 9.05
N ALA A 122 4.69 23.12 9.22
CA ALA A 122 3.97 23.00 10.50
C ALA A 122 3.84 21.52 10.91
N PRO A 123 4.86 20.94 11.58
CA PRO A 123 5.06 19.49 11.72
C PRO A 123 4.05 18.74 12.62
N ALA A 124 2.98 19.39 13.10
CA ALA A 124 2.09 18.81 14.13
C ALA A 124 0.58 18.81 13.79
N ALA A 125 0.14 19.32 12.63
CA ALA A 125 -1.30 19.51 12.36
C ALA A 125 -1.72 19.40 10.89
N GLY A 126 -0.96 18.67 10.06
CA GLY A 126 -1.30 18.44 8.66
C GLY A 126 -2.41 17.39 8.49
N PRO A 127 -3.31 17.52 7.50
CA PRO A 127 -4.31 16.49 7.21
C PRO A 127 -3.67 15.14 6.85
N LEU A 128 -2.57 15.14 6.08
CA LEU A 128 -1.85 13.92 5.71
C LEU A 128 -1.22 13.21 6.92
N GLN A 129 -0.72 13.95 7.92
CA GLN A 129 -0.17 13.35 9.13
C GLN A 129 -1.24 12.62 9.94
N ARG A 130 -2.44 13.19 10.06
CA ARG A 130 -3.58 12.51 10.70
C ARG A 130 -3.99 11.25 9.94
N LEU A 131 -4.08 11.35 8.61
CA LEU A 131 -4.36 10.22 7.72
C LEU A 131 -3.38 9.06 7.93
N HIS A 132 -2.10 9.38 8.19
CA HIS A 132 -1.04 8.41 8.35
C HIS A 132 -0.85 7.88 9.78
N SER A 133 -1.61 8.39 10.76
CA SER A 133 -1.48 7.93 12.15
C SER A 133 -2.02 6.51 12.34
N ALA A 134 -1.34 5.68 13.15
CA ALA A 134 -1.82 4.33 13.46
C ALA A 134 -3.21 4.33 14.12
N ALA A 135 -3.56 5.38 14.87
CA ALA A 135 -4.88 5.51 15.48
C ALA A 135 -5.98 5.61 14.42
N PHE A 136 -5.79 6.48 13.43
CA PHE A 136 -6.74 6.66 12.33
C PHE A 136 -6.85 5.39 11.47
N VAL A 137 -5.72 4.78 11.10
CA VAL A 137 -5.71 3.55 10.29
C VAL A 137 -6.44 2.42 11.02
N ARG A 138 -6.18 2.21 12.32
CA ARG A 138 -6.88 1.18 13.11
C ARG A 138 -8.38 1.44 13.19
N ALA A 139 -8.79 2.68 13.45
CA ALA A 139 -10.21 3.04 13.48
C ALA A 139 -10.88 2.80 12.12
N LEU A 140 -10.21 3.18 11.03
CA LEU A 140 -10.72 2.99 9.67
C LEU A 140 -10.90 1.51 9.33
N VAL A 141 -9.89 0.69 9.61
CA VAL A 141 -10.00 -0.75 9.36
C VAL A 141 -11.02 -1.42 10.27
N ALA A 142 -11.16 -0.99 11.53
CA ALA A 142 -12.20 -1.52 12.42
C ALA A 142 -13.62 -1.18 11.96
N THR A 143 -13.79 -0.06 11.23
CA THR A 143 -15.10 0.42 10.77
C THR A 143 -15.51 -0.20 9.43
N VAL A 144 -14.55 -0.35 8.51
CA VAL A 144 -14.82 -1.02 7.24
C VAL A 144 -15.09 -2.50 7.52
N ASP A 145 -16.18 -3.05 6.99
CA ASP A 145 -16.41 -4.49 7.11
C ASP A 145 -15.25 -5.19 6.45
N THR A 146 -14.38 -5.73 7.28
CA THR A 146 -13.16 -6.34 6.78
C THR A 146 -13.49 -7.60 5.95
N ARG A 147 -14.71 -8.18 6.10
CA ARG A 147 -15.23 -9.28 5.27
C ARG A 147 -15.60 -8.83 3.86
N ASP A 148 -15.81 -7.54 3.62
CA ASP A 148 -16.02 -6.98 2.28
C ASP A 148 -14.67 -6.67 1.59
N PRO A 149 -14.30 -7.41 0.54
CA PRO A 149 -13.03 -7.19 -0.15
C PRO A 149 -12.94 -5.82 -0.82
N GLU A 150 -14.06 -5.22 -1.23
CA GLU A 150 -14.08 -3.93 -1.93
C GLU A 150 -13.88 -2.75 -0.95
N GLY A 151 -14.48 -2.84 0.24
CA GLY A 151 -14.22 -1.89 1.32
C GLY A 151 -12.73 -1.87 1.72
N LEU A 152 -12.14 -3.05 1.90
CA LEU A 152 -10.74 -3.18 2.26
C LEU A 152 -9.80 -2.68 1.14
N LEU A 153 -10.15 -2.92 -0.12
CA LEU A 153 -9.43 -2.40 -1.27
C LEU A 153 -9.47 -0.87 -1.33
N SER A 154 -10.61 -0.25 -0.98
CA SER A 154 -10.76 1.21 -0.92
C SER A 154 -9.82 1.84 0.12
N VAL A 155 -9.66 1.19 1.28
CA VAL A 155 -8.67 1.59 2.29
C VAL A 155 -7.26 1.48 1.73
N CYS A 156 -6.96 0.40 1.02
CA CYS A 156 -5.63 0.23 0.44
C CYS A 156 -5.34 1.25 -0.67
N GLN A 157 -6.31 1.56 -1.54
CA GLN A 157 -6.19 2.59 -2.58
C GLN A 157 -5.79 3.94 -1.99
N LEU A 158 -6.41 4.33 -0.87
CA LEU A 158 -6.10 5.57 -0.18
C LEU A 158 -4.62 5.66 0.21
N TYR A 159 -4.01 4.56 0.65
CA TYR A 159 -2.63 4.56 1.14
C TYR A 159 -1.60 4.26 0.05
N PHE A 160 -1.90 3.35 -0.87
CA PHE A 160 -0.99 2.87 -1.91
C PHE A 160 -1.05 3.68 -3.21
N SER A 161 -1.98 4.65 -3.35
CA SER A 161 -1.97 5.60 -4.47
C SER A 161 -0.75 6.52 -4.41
N ALA A 162 -0.09 6.67 -5.56
CA ALA A 162 1.13 7.47 -5.78
C ALA A 162 0.87 8.99 -5.84
N ALA A 163 -0.01 9.48 -4.96
CA ALA A 163 -0.27 10.90 -4.81
C ALA A 163 1.01 11.66 -4.43
N GLY A 164 1.33 12.74 -5.17
CA GLY A 164 2.40 13.67 -4.78
C GLY A 164 3.83 13.23 -5.15
N GLY A 165 4.01 12.42 -6.20
CA GLY A 165 5.33 12.21 -6.83
C GLY A 165 6.32 11.31 -6.07
N GLY A 166 5.92 10.71 -4.94
CA GLY A 166 6.68 9.67 -4.28
C GLY A 166 6.50 8.30 -4.95
N ASP A 167 7.25 7.30 -4.48
CA ASP A 167 7.15 5.88 -4.91
C ASP A 167 5.76 5.27 -4.66
N GLY A 168 4.82 6.02 -4.06
CA GLY A 168 3.48 5.56 -3.72
C GLY A 168 3.44 4.57 -2.57
N GLU A 169 4.56 4.38 -1.86
CA GLU A 169 4.61 3.58 -0.64
C GLU A 169 3.95 4.32 0.53
N PRO A 170 3.09 3.65 1.33
CA PRO A 170 2.57 4.24 2.55
C PRO A 170 3.69 4.42 3.57
N PRO A 171 3.53 5.33 4.54
CA PRO A 171 4.43 5.42 5.69
C PRO A 171 4.52 4.08 6.42
N ALA A 172 5.71 3.77 6.98
CA ALA A 172 5.97 2.51 7.67
C ALA A 172 4.93 2.21 8.77
N GLU A 173 4.51 3.22 9.54
CA GLU A 173 3.49 3.06 10.58
C GLU A 173 2.14 2.58 10.02
N VAL A 174 1.72 3.10 8.86
CA VAL A 174 0.51 2.66 8.16
C VAL A 174 0.68 1.22 7.68
N LEU A 175 1.81 0.91 7.03
CA LEU A 175 2.12 -0.43 6.54
C LEU A 175 2.10 -1.48 7.66
N HIS A 176 2.78 -1.20 8.78
CA HIS A 176 2.77 -2.09 9.95
C HIS A 176 1.37 -2.25 10.53
N THR A 177 0.60 -1.16 10.63
CA THR A 177 -0.77 -1.24 11.12
C THR A 177 -1.64 -2.11 10.21
N LEU A 178 -1.58 -1.91 8.89
CA LEU A 178 -2.32 -2.73 7.93
C LEU A 178 -1.88 -4.20 7.96
N ALA A 179 -0.58 -4.46 8.08
CA ALA A 179 -0.03 -5.81 8.08
C ALA A 179 -0.43 -6.60 9.34
N PHE A 180 -0.46 -5.97 10.52
CA PHE A 180 -0.64 -6.70 11.79
C PHE A 180 -1.99 -6.50 12.46
N ALA A 181 -2.72 -5.42 12.18
CA ALA A 181 -4.06 -5.20 12.75
C ALA A 181 -5.19 -5.83 11.92
N THR A 182 -4.87 -6.48 10.80
CA THR A 182 -5.85 -6.87 9.78
C THR A 182 -5.47 -8.20 9.12
N PRO A 183 -6.43 -9.04 8.71
CA PRO A 183 -6.17 -10.26 7.94
C PRO A 183 -6.01 -9.95 6.43
N LEU A 184 -5.40 -8.81 6.08
CA LEU A 184 -5.37 -8.30 4.70
C LEU A 184 -4.66 -9.25 3.72
N ALA A 185 -3.52 -9.84 4.10
CA ALA A 185 -2.82 -10.79 3.23
C ALA A 185 -3.65 -12.04 2.94
N GLU A 186 -4.27 -12.62 3.98
CA GLU A 186 -5.17 -13.78 3.87
C GLU A 186 -6.36 -13.46 2.93
N ARG A 187 -6.94 -12.26 3.03
CA ARG A 187 -8.09 -11.85 2.22
C ARG A 187 -7.77 -11.44 0.80
N LEU A 188 -6.60 -10.84 0.58
CA LEU A 188 -6.16 -10.48 -0.77
C LEU A 188 -5.76 -11.71 -1.58
N PHE A 189 -5.27 -12.77 -0.93
CA PHE A 189 -4.79 -13.95 -1.65
C PHE A 189 -5.83 -14.57 -2.61
N PRO A 190 -7.10 -14.84 -2.21
CA PRO A 190 -8.12 -15.33 -3.14
C PRO A 190 -8.36 -14.43 -4.35
N THR A 191 -8.17 -13.11 -4.20
CA THR A 191 -8.34 -12.15 -5.32
C THR A 191 -7.25 -12.30 -6.39
N LEU A 192 -6.12 -12.95 -6.05
CA LEU A 192 -5.03 -13.25 -6.97
C LEU A 192 -5.23 -14.57 -7.71
N ALA A 193 -6.25 -15.37 -7.38
CA ALA A 193 -6.50 -16.67 -8.01
C ALA A 193 -6.58 -16.57 -9.54
N GLY A 194 -7.23 -15.50 -10.05
CA GLY A 194 -7.29 -15.26 -11.48
C GLY A 194 -5.92 -15.01 -12.13
N LEU A 195 -4.94 -14.43 -11.40
CA LEU A 195 -3.57 -14.26 -11.90
C LEU A 195 -2.79 -15.57 -11.83
N LEU A 196 -2.97 -16.35 -10.75
CA LEU A 196 -2.32 -17.64 -10.56
C LEU A 196 -2.77 -18.69 -11.59
N GLN A 197 -4.04 -18.66 -11.97
CA GLN A 197 -4.64 -19.51 -13.00
C GLN A 197 -4.50 -18.91 -14.41
N GLY A 198 -4.02 -17.66 -14.51
CA GLY A 198 -3.84 -16.96 -15.78
C GLY A 198 -2.77 -17.66 -16.61
N GLY A 199 -3.15 -18.19 -17.77
CA GLY A 199 -2.35 -19.09 -18.61
C GLY A 199 -0.88 -18.70 -18.80
N SER A 200 -0.55 -18.01 -19.89
CA SER A 200 0.83 -17.61 -20.17
C SER A 200 1.26 -16.40 -19.32
N MET A 201 2.55 -16.23 -19.08
CA MET A 201 3.09 -15.04 -18.40
C MET A 201 2.71 -13.74 -19.13
N GLU A 202 2.62 -13.78 -20.46
CA GLU A 202 2.18 -12.65 -21.28
C GLU A 202 0.74 -12.21 -20.96
N ALA A 203 -0.18 -13.18 -20.78
CA ALA A 203 -1.55 -12.88 -20.38
C ALA A 203 -1.62 -12.27 -18.98
N VAL A 204 -0.80 -12.75 -18.05
CA VAL A 204 -0.67 -12.17 -16.70
C VAL A 204 -0.20 -10.73 -16.79
N LEU A 205 0.91 -10.47 -17.50
CA LEU A 205 1.46 -9.12 -17.65
C LEU A 205 0.46 -8.16 -18.30
N THR A 206 -0.25 -8.60 -19.34
CA THR A 206 -1.28 -7.80 -20.00
C THR A 206 -2.35 -7.33 -19.01
N ARG A 207 -2.77 -8.19 -18.09
CA ARG A 207 -3.74 -7.84 -17.03
C ARG A 207 -3.18 -6.92 -15.95
N LEU A 208 -1.87 -7.00 -15.69
CA LEU A 208 -1.20 -6.09 -14.77
C LEU A 208 -0.99 -4.70 -15.39
N GLY A 209 -1.10 -4.56 -16.72
CA GLY A 209 -1.15 -3.27 -17.43
C GLY A 209 0.18 -2.54 -17.52
N PRO A 210 1.21 -3.10 -18.19
CA PRO A 210 2.44 -2.40 -18.52
C PRO A 210 2.19 -1.16 -19.40
N PRO A 211 3.07 -0.14 -19.38
CA PRO A 211 4.28 -0.05 -18.55
C PRO A 211 4.01 0.50 -17.13
N ALA A 212 2.81 1.05 -16.88
CA ALA A 212 2.48 1.75 -15.65
C ALA A 212 2.25 0.81 -14.46
N PHE A 213 1.69 -0.38 -14.71
CA PHE A 213 1.29 -1.34 -13.69
C PHE A 213 0.33 -0.76 -12.64
N ALA A 214 -0.61 0.06 -13.10
CA ALA A 214 -1.58 0.77 -12.27
C ALA A 214 -2.98 0.11 -12.27
N THR A 215 -3.12 -1.10 -12.80
CA THR A 215 -4.42 -1.81 -12.81
C THR A 215 -4.83 -2.22 -11.39
N PRO A 216 -6.13 -2.43 -11.13
CA PRO A 216 -6.59 -2.96 -9.85
C PRO A 216 -5.90 -4.27 -9.45
N GLU A 217 -5.65 -5.16 -10.40
CA GLU A 217 -4.91 -6.40 -10.21
C GLU A 217 -3.45 -6.17 -9.81
N ALA A 218 -2.75 -5.24 -10.47
CA ALA A 218 -1.38 -4.89 -10.13
C ALA A 218 -1.27 -4.28 -8.72
N MET A 219 -2.23 -3.43 -8.36
CA MET A 219 -2.33 -2.86 -7.02
C MET A 219 -2.61 -3.94 -5.96
N ARG A 220 -3.57 -4.84 -6.18
CA ARG A 220 -3.84 -5.97 -5.26
C ARG A 220 -2.60 -6.84 -5.06
N LEU A 221 -1.91 -7.18 -6.14
CA LEU A 221 -0.67 -7.97 -6.09
C LEU A 221 0.42 -7.25 -5.30
N ARG A 222 0.61 -5.93 -5.55
CA ARG A 222 1.57 -5.11 -4.82
C ARG A 222 1.27 -5.09 -3.32
N ILE A 223 0.04 -4.77 -2.94
CA ILE A 223 -0.38 -4.70 -1.54
C ILE A 223 -0.17 -6.05 -0.87
N PHE A 224 -0.62 -7.13 -1.50
CA PHE A 224 -0.41 -8.49 -1.00
C PHE A 224 1.07 -8.78 -0.76
N CYS A 225 1.94 -8.47 -1.73
CA CYS A 225 3.38 -8.70 -1.60
C CYS A 225 3.98 -7.91 -0.43
N ALA A 226 3.64 -6.62 -0.30
CA ALA A 226 4.12 -5.77 0.79
C ALA A 226 3.66 -6.27 2.16
N MET A 227 2.36 -6.58 2.30
CA MET A 227 1.77 -7.04 3.56
C MET A 227 2.33 -8.39 4.00
N TYR A 228 2.38 -9.35 3.07
CA TYR A 228 2.86 -10.68 3.42
C TYR A 228 4.36 -10.68 3.71
N ALA A 229 5.15 -9.86 3.00
CA ALA A 229 6.56 -9.66 3.33
C ALA A 229 6.75 -9.12 4.75
N LEU A 230 6.00 -8.09 5.15
CA LEU A 230 6.07 -7.51 6.50
C LEU A 230 5.65 -8.52 7.58
N GLN A 231 4.57 -9.27 7.36
CA GLN A 231 4.14 -10.31 8.29
C GLN A 231 5.17 -11.45 8.41
N MET A 232 5.86 -11.78 7.32
CA MET A 232 6.89 -12.83 7.31
C MET A 232 8.19 -12.43 8.01
N GLN A 233 8.53 -11.13 8.10
CA GLN A 233 9.79 -10.68 8.69
C GLN A 233 9.98 -11.11 10.16
N PRO A 234 9.02 -10.87 11.08
CA PRO A 234 9.16 -11.28 12.48
C PRO A 234 8.78 -12.76 12.72
N MET A 235 8.21 -13.44 11.72
CA MET A 235 7.63 -14.78 11.87
C MET A 235 8.71 -15.86 11.91
N TYR A 236 8.71 -16.67 12.96
CA TYR A 236 9.62 -17.81 13.08
C TYR A 236 9.23 -18.95 12.13
N ASP A 237 10.16 -19.88 11.85
CA ASP A 237 9.88 -20.98 10.93
C ASP A 237 8.75 -21.89 11.46
N TYR A 238 8.67 -22.17 12.78
CA TYR A 238 7.57 -22.98 13.31
C TYR A 238 6.19 -22.31 13.14
N GLU A 239 6.12 -20.98 13.14
CA GLU A 239 4.89 -20.20 12.92
C GLU A 239 4.50 -20.22 11.45
N PHE A 240 5.50 -20.03 10.58
CA PHE A 240 5.32 -20.04 9.13
C PHE A 240 4.81 -21.38 8.59
N PHE A 241 5.32 -22.49 9.11
CA PHE A 241 4.87 -23.84 8.75
C PHE A 241 3.70 -24.33 9.64
N GLY A 242 3.23 -23.48 10.56
CA GLY A 242 2.13 -23.76 11.47
C GLY A 242 0.85 -23.02 11.10
N SER A 243 -0.08 -22.92 12.05
CA SER A 243 -1.37 -22.25 11.87
C SER A 243 -1.31 -20.73 12.04
N ALA A 244 -0.15 -20.18 12.39
CA ALA A 244 0.04 -18.73 12.56
C ALA A 244 0.29 -18.00 11.22
N ASN A 245 0.64 -18.75 10.17
CA ASN A 245 0.77 -18.19 8.83
C ASN A 245 -0.61 -17.82 8.28
N PRO A 246 -0.81 -16.59 7.76
CA PRO A 246 -2.06 -16.18 7.14
C PRO A 246 -2.41 -17.01 5.89
N LEU A 247 -1.44 -17.71 5.29
CA LEU A 247 -1.65 -18.59 4.15
C LEU A 247 -1.35 -20.04 4.53
N ARG A 248 -2.08 -20.98 3.93
CA ARG A 248 -1.75 -22.41 4.09
C ARG A 248 -0.46 -22.70 3.33
N LEU A 249 0.26 -23.75 3.75
CA LEU A 249 1.49 -24.15 3.06
C LEU A 249 1.25 -24.45 1.58
N GLU A 250 0.13 -25.09 1.25
CA GLU A 250 -0.28 -25.39 -0.14
C GLU A 250 -0.45 -24.12 -0.98
N ASP A 251 -1.04 -23.08 -0.40
CA ASP A 251 -1.22 -21.77 -1.05
C ASP A 251 0.14 -21.13 -1.33
N VAL A 252 1.05 -21.18 -0.35
CA VAL A 252 2.42 -20.65 -0.51
C VAL A 252 3.20 -21.45 -1.55
N GLN A 253 3.00 -22.77 -1.61
CA GLN A 253 3.61 -23.65 -2.61
C GLN A 253 3.12 -23.32 -4.02
N ALA A 254 1.83 -23.02 -4.19
CA ALA A 254 1.28 -22.60 -5.48
C ALA A 254 1.74 -21.18 -5.89
N LEU A 255 1.81 -20.27 -4.90
CA LEU A 255 2.17 -18.87 -5.09
C LEU A 255 3.65 -18.66 -5.45
N THR A 256 4.54 -19.38 -4.79
CA THR A 256 6.00 -19.13 -4.88
C THR A 256 6.53 -19.22 -6.31
N PRO A 257 6.24 -20.27 -7.12
CA PRO A 257 6.71 -20.35 -8.50
C PRO A 257 6.17 -19.22 -9.38
N PHE A 258 4.90 -18.81 -9.18
CA PHE A 258 4.30 -17.70 -9.90
C PHE A 258 5.03 -16.39 -9.62
N LEU A 259 5.21 -16.04 -8.35
CA LEU A 259 5.91 -14.81 -7.95
C LEU A 259 7.35 -14.81 -8.44
N ASN A 260 8.04 -15.95 -8.41
CA ASN A 260 9.43 -16.03 -8.88
C ASN A 260 9.55 -15.75 -10.38
N ARG A 261 8.67 -16.33 -11.20
CA ARG A 261 8.66 -16.08 -12.65
C ARG A 261 8.34 -14.61 -12.96
N LEU A 262 7.38 -14.04 -12.23
CA LEU A 262 7.02 -12.63 -12.41
C LEU A 262 8.18 -11.71 -12.00
N ALA A 263 8.80 -11.97 -10.86
CA ALA A 263 9.94 -11.20 -10.36
C ALA A 263 11.12 -11.24 -11.35
N TYR A 264 11.41 -12.43 -11.89
CA TYR A 264 12.43 -12.57 -12.93
C TYR A 264 12.11 -11.69 -14.14
N HIS A 265 10.89 -11.75 -14.68
CA HIS A 265 10.51 -10.92 -15.82
C HIS A 265 10.64 -9.41 -15.53
N PHE A 266 10.21 -8.97 -14.35
CA PHE A 266 10.38 -7.58 -13.90
C PHE A 266 11.85 -7.15 -13.79
N VAL A 267 12.77 -8.09 -13.55
CA VAL A 267 14.20 -7.78 -13.43
C VAL A 267 14.91 -7.85 -14.78
N THR A 268 14.56 -8.80 -15.64
CA THR A 268 15.28 -9.05 -16.90
C THR A 268 14.72 -8.30 -18.10
N SER A 269 13.42 -7.99 -18.11
CA SER A 269 12.73 -7.48 -19.30
C SER A 269 12.26 -6.04 -19.15
N MET A 270 12.19 -5.51 -17.92
CA MET A 270 11.77 -4.14 -17.66
C MET A 270 12.99 -3.20 -17.50
N PRO A 271 12.81 -1.89 -17.72
CA PRO A 271 13.84 -0.88 -17.45
C PRO A 271 14.41 -0.95 -16.02
N SER A 272 15.52 -0.25 -15.80
CA SER A 272 16.08 -0.09 -14.45
C SER A 272 15.05 0.50 -13.50
N ARG A 273 15.17 0.21 -12.19
CA ARG A 273 14.20 0.65 -11.17
C ARG A 273 13.94 2.17 -11.21
N ALA A 274 14.96 2.97 -11.49
CA ALA A 274 14.88 4.42 -11.59
C ALA A 274 14.05 4.90 -12.80
N ALA A 275 14.04 4.13 -13.89
CA ALA A 275 13.30 4.44 -15.12
C ALA A 275 11.84 3.97 -15.09
N LEU A 276 11.43 3.21 -14.07
CA LEU A 276 10.05 2.77 -13.90
C LEU A 276 9.18 3.89 -13.34
N GLU A 277 7.92 3.93 -13.80
CA GLU A 277 6.88 4.74 -13.17
C GLU A 277 6.67 4.31 -11.70
N PRO A 278 6.22 5.20 -10.80
CA PRO A 278 6.09 4.89 -9.37
C PRO A 278 5.30 3.60 -9.07
N PRO A 279 4.12 3.32 -9.66
CA PRO A 279 3.38 2.10 -9.36
C PRO A 279 4.12 0.83 -9.80
N ALA A 280 4.76 0.87 -10.98
CA ALA A 280 5.59 -0.21 -11.50
C ALA A 280 6.82 -0.48 -10.62
N ARG A 281 7.49 0.59 -10.19
CA ARG A 281 8.65 0.55 -9.28
C ARG A 281 8.28 -0.09 -7.94
N ALA A 282 7.13 0.31 -7.40
CA ALA A 282 6.66 -0.15 -6.11
C ALA A 282 6.16 -1.61 -6.14
N LEU A 283 5.47 -2.01 -7.21
CA LEU A 283 5.14 -3.42 -7.47
C LEU A 283 6.40 -4.27 -7.59
N ARG A 284 7.38 -3.84 -8.41
CA ARG A 284 8.66 -4.54 -8.55
C ARG A 284 9.34 -4.72 -7.19
N SER A 285 9.43 -3.66 -6.40
CA SER A 285 10.11 -3.68 -5.09
C SER A 285 9.41 -4.61 -4.09
N SER A 286 8.08 -4.53 -4.01
CA SER A 286 7.27 -5.40 -3.13
C SER A 286 7.40 -6.87 -3.53
N LEU A 287 7.30 -7.16 -4.83
CA LEU A 287 7.40 -8.50 -5.39
C LEU A 287 8.78 -9.11 -5.12
N THR A 288 9.86 -8.39 -5.45
CA THR A 288 11.22 -8.89 -5.22
C THR A 288 11.48 -9.12 -3.74
N SER A 289 10.98 -8.24 -2.86
CA SER A 289 11.17 -8.38 -1.41
C SER A 289 10.50 -9.62 -0.85
N LEU A 290 9.25 -9.89 -1.24
CA LEU A 290 8.55 -11.11 -0.82
C LEU A 290 9.26 -12.37 -1.35
N VAL A 291 9.68 -12.36 -2.61
CA VAL A 291 10.43 -13.48 -3.21
C VAL A 291 11.75 -13.74 -2.47
N CYS A 292 12.48 -12.69 -2.08
CA CYS A 292 13.69 -12.81 -1.26
C CYS A 292 13.41 -13.47 0.09
N LEU A 293 12.36 -13.05 0.79
CA LEU A 293 11.99 -13.62 2.08
C LEU A 293 11.58 -15.09 1.97
N LEU A 294 10.79 -15.45 0.95
CA LEU A 294 10.41 -16.83 0.67
C LEU A 294 11.62 -17.69 0.32
N TYR A 295 12.55 -17.17 -0.47
CA TYR A 295 13.79 -17.86 -0.82
C TYR A 295 14.67 -18.12 0.41
N ASN A 296 14.94 -17.07 1.20
CA ASN A 296 15.75 -17.19 2.42
C ASN A 296 15.14 -18.19 3.39
N ARG A 297 13.81 -18.20 3.51
CA ARG A 297 13.11 -19.17 4.34
C ARG A 297 13.19 -20.59 3.77
N HIS A 298 13.02 -20.75 2.47
CA HIS A 298 13.18 -22.04 1.80
C HIS A 298 14.58 -22.64 2.02
N CYS A 299 15.62 -21.82 2.01
CA CYS A 299 16.99 -22.27 2.30
C CYS A 299 17.16 -22.82 3.73
N ARG A 300 16.39 -22.34 4.71
CA ARG A 300 16.40 -22.87 6.08
C ARG A 300 15.53 -24.10 6.24
N ARG A 301 14.33 -24.07 5.66
CA ARG A 301 13.38 -25.19 5.68
C ARG A 301 12.62 -25.23 4.35
N PRO A 302 12.67 -26.36 3.61
CA PRO A 302 12.08 -26.44 2.27
C PRO A 302 10.58 -26.12 2.26
N ILE A 303 10.21 -25.10 1.49
CA ILE A 303 8.81 -24.76 1.18
C ILE A 303 8.27 -25.64 0.05
N LEU A 304 9.07 -25.78 -1.02
CA LEU A 304 8.72 -26.52 -2.22
C LEU A 304 9.50 -27.84 -2.25
N THR A 305 8.88 -28.90 -2.78
CA THR A 305 9.51 -30.20 -2.97
C THR A 305 10.11 -30.32 -4.37
N GLY A 306 11.39 -30.69 -4.46
CA GLY A 306 12.10 -30.96 -5.73
C GLY A 306 13.33 -30.06 -5.95
N GLU A 307 14.38 -30.63 -6.56
CA GLU A 307 15.71 -29.99 -6.72
C GLU A 307 15.68 -28.70 -7.56
N ASN A 308 14.67 -28.55 -8.43
CA ASN A 308 14.47 -27.38 -9.31
C ASN A 308 13.21 -26.57 -8.96
N ALA A 309 12.69 -26.72 -7.74
CA ALA A 309 11.40 -26.14 -7.41
C ALA A 309 11.39 -24.60 -7.42
N TRP A 310 12.54 -23.96 -7.22
CA TRP A 310 12.73 -22.54 -7.53
C TRP A 310 13.01 -22.39 -9.02
N ILE A 311 11.92 -22.19 -9.76
CA ILE A 311 11.95 -22.07 -11.22
C ILE A 311 12.71 -20.79 -11.57
N ILE A 312 13.92 -20.96 -12.11
CA ILE A 312 14.94 -19.99 -12.56
C ILE A 312 16.13 -19.91 -11.57
N PRO A 313 17.14 -20.81 -11.69
CA PRO A 313 18.40 -20.75 -10.94
C PRO A 313 19.09 -19.37 -11.00
N GLU A 314 18.96 -18.67 -12.12
CA GLU A 314 19.55 -17.35 -12.40
C GLU A 314 18.93 -16.24 -11.51
N SER A 315 17.70 -16.44 -11.02
CA SER A 315 17.04 -15.52 -10.09
C SER A 315 17.75 -15.47 -8.73
N ARG A 316 18.47 -16.53 -8.33
CA ARG A 316 19.16 -16.62 -7.03
C ARG A 316 20.24 -15.54 -6.87
N LEU A 317 20.98 -15.23 -7.93
CA LEU A 317 22.02 -14.19 -7.91
C LEU A 317 21.42 -12.77 -7.88
N LEU A 318 20.25 -12.59 -8.48
CA LEU A 318 19.53 -11.32 -8.52
C LEU A 318 18.84 -11.01 -7.19
N ILE A 319 18.27 -12.03 -6.54
CA ILE A 319 17.62 -11.98 -5.22
C ILE A 319 18.64 -11.63 -4.12
N ARG A 320 19.84 -12.21 -4.15
CA ARG A 320 20.90 -11.94 -3.16
C ARG A 320 21.49 -10.52 -3.23
N ARG A 321 21.30 -9.81 -4.35
CA ARG A 321 21.81 -8.45 -4.58
C ARG A 321 20.75 -7.37 -4.40
N ALA A 322 19.48 -7.73 -4.25
CA ALA A 322 18.43 -6.76 -3.98
C ALA A 322 18.53 -6.31 -2.51
N PRO A 323 18.58 -4.99 -2.22
CA PRO A 323 18.51 -4.53 -0.84
C PRO A 323 17.19 -5.02 -0.24
N VAL A 324 17.29 -5.75 0.88
CA VAL A 324 16.13 -6.02 1.74
C VAL A 324 15.54 -4.66 2.08
N VAL A 325 14.23 -4.49 1.83
CA VAL A 325 13.47 -3.26 2.03
C VAL A 325 14.11 -2.37 3.11
N ASP A 326 14.69 -1.25 2.67
CA ASP A 326 15.06 -0.20 3.59
C ASP A 326 13.75 0.43 4.08
N LEU A 327 13.36 0.07 5.30
CA LEU A 327 12.15 0.57 5.95
C LEU A 327 12.34 1.99 6.53
N GLY A 328 13.31 2.75 5.99
CA GLY A 328 13.52 4.15 6.35
C GLY A 328 14.37 4.31 7.61
N ALA A 329 15.47 3.57 7.70
CA ALA A 329 16.53 3.89 8.67
C ALA A 329 17.54 4.86 8.04
N ASP A 330 17.08 6.00 7.52
CA ASP A 330 18.00 7.03 7.01
C ASP A 330 18.65 7.78 8.19
N GLY A 331 19.81 7.27 8.59
CA GLY A 331 20.97 8.15 8.75
C GLY A 331 21.38 8.75 7.39
N PRO A 332 22.16 9.83 7.35
CA PRO A 332 22.37 10.58 6.12
C PRO A 332 23.05 9.74 5.04
N ALA A 333 22.46 9.79 3.85
CA ALA A 333 22.90 9.14 2.63
C ALA A 333 24.42 9.31 2.40
N SER A 334 25.13 8.18 2.36
CA SER A 334 26.48 8.11 1.81
C SER A 334 26.40 7.69 0.35
N GLU A 335 26.32 8.69 -0.54
CA GLU A 335 26.79 8.56 -1.91
C GLU A 335 28.32 8.50 -1.91
N ALA A 336 28.87 7.29 -2.02
CA ALA A 336 30.24 6.97 -2.46
C ALA A 336 30.32 5.44 -2.48
N GLY A 337 30.76 4.72 -3.50
CA GLY A 337 31.47 4.98 -4.74
C GLY A 337 31.92 3.61 -5.24
N ASP A 338 32.19 3.47 -6.53
CA ASP A 338 32.84 2.28 -7.09
C ASP A 338 34.04 1.85 -6.24
N ALA A 339 34.01 0.61 -5.71
CA ALA A 339 35.17 -0.03 -5.13
C ALA A 339 35.11 -1.55 -5.40
N ALA A 340 35.90 -1.93 -6.40
CA ALA A 340 36.70 -3.15 -6.52
C ALA A 340 36.20 -4.45 -5.86
N MET A 341 35.99 -5.44 -6.72
CA MET A 341 36.10 -6.87 -6.40
C MET A 341 37.35 -7.15 -5.54
N PRO A 342 37.25 -7.85 -4.41
CA PRO A 342 38.42 -8.54 -3.87
C PRO A 342 38.71 -9.74 -4.76
N ALA A 343 39.99 -9.86 -5.14
CA ALA A 343 40.54 -11.02 -5.81
C ALA A 343 40.36 -12.27 -4.94
N ALA A 344 40.23 -13.42 -5.60
CA ALA A 344 40.38 -14.71 -4.95
C ALA A 344 41.82 -14.82 -4.45
N ASP A 345 42.00 -14.81 -3.13
CA ASP A 345 43.22 -15.32 -2.51
C ASP A 345 42.98 -16.80 -2.17
N ASP A 346 43.80 -17.61 -2.82
CA ASP A 346 44.22 -18.95 -2.40
C ASP A 346 44.85 -18.90 -1.00
N ASP A 347 44.94 -20.09 -0.40
CA ASP A 347 45.65 -20.45 0.83
C ASP A 347 44.89 -20.29 2.16
N ASP A 348 44.29 -21.41 2.58
CA ASP A 348 44.64 -21.99 3.88
C ASP A 348 44.30 -23.50 3.88
N GLN A 349 45.36 -24.29 3.67
CA GLN A 349 45.42 -25.71 4.02
C GLN A 349 45.22 -25.85 5.53
N MET A 350 44.13 -26.50 5.94
CA MET A 350 43.98 -27.02 7.30
C MET A 350 44.46 -28.47 7.31
N ASP A 351 45.67 -28.67 7.83
CA ASP A 351 46.26 -29.97 8.11
C ASP A 351 45.37 -30.79 9.04
N VAL A 352 45.17 -32.05 8.65
CA VAL A 352 44.46 -33.08 9.41
C VAL A 352 45.45 -33.70 10.38
N GLU A 353 45.36 -33.40 11.67
CA GLU A 353 46.01 -34.22 12.71
C GLU A 353 45.09 -35.37 13.12
N GLU A 354 45.46 -36.57 12.67
CA GLU A 354 44.92 -37.86 13.07
C GLU A 354 45.62 -38.31 14.37
N PRO A 355 44.92 -38.62 15.48
CA PRO A 355 45.54 -39.26 16.62
C PRO A 355 45.44 -40.79 16.57
N ALA A 356 46.61 -41.40 16.81
CA ALA A 356 46.96 -42.81 16.73
C ALA A 356 46.09 -43.79 17.55
N ALA A 357 46.02 -45.02 17.04
CA ALA A 357 45.44 -46.19 17.70
C ALA A 357 46.22 -46.60 18.97
N PRO A 358 45.55 -47.10 20.02
CA PRO A 358 46.22 -47.67 21.17
C PRO A 358 46.69 -49.12 20.89
N SER A 359 47.96 -49.38 21.18
CA SER A 359 48.52 -50.71 21.40
C SER A 359 48.63 -50.94 22.91
N GLY A 360 47.99 -51.99 23.42
CA GLY A 360 48.02 -52.39 24.83
C GLY A 360 46.82 -53.24 25.20
#